data_AF-A0A2V7WU77-F1
#
_entry.id   AF-A0A2V7WU77-F1
#
_cell.length_a   1.000
_cell.length_b   1.000
_cell.length_c   1.000
_cell.angle_alpha   90.00
_cell.angle_beta   90.00
_cell.angle_gamma   90.00
#
_symmetry.space_group_name_H-M   'P 1'
#
loop_
_entity.id
_entity.type
_entity.pdbx_description
1 polymer ?
#
loop_
_entity_poly.entity_id
_entity_poly.type
_entity_poly.pdbx_seq_one_letter_code
_entity_poly.pdbx_strand_id
1 'polypeptide(L)' 'MSIRSMTGYGTAAAESEALKAAVTVRSLNHRYLDVSVHLPRRLQALETDIKRVVQERISRGRVELA' A
#
# COMPACT_ATOMS: atom_id res chain seq x y z
N MET A 1 -11.97 21.96 8.36
CA MET A 1 -11.56 20.76 7.60
C MET A 1 -10.05 20.84 7.44
N SER A 2 -9.27 20.00 8.12
CA SER A 2 -7.81 20.09 8.02
C SER A 2 -7.34 19.58 6.66
N ILE A 3 -6.38 20.29 6.06
CA ILE A 3 -5.65 19.79 4.90
C ILE A 3 -4.86 18.57 5.38
N ARG A 4 -5.26 17.37 4.94
CA ARG A 4 -4.46 16.16 5.14
C ARG A 4 -3.42 16.11 4.04
N SER A 5 -2.13 16.09 4.42
CA SER A 5 -1.05 15.81 3.48
C SER A 5 -1.29 14.43 2.87
N MET A 6 -1.28 14.34 1.54
CA MET A 6 -1.40 13.08 0.78
C MET A 6 -0.05 12.52 0.37
N THR A 7 1.04 13.12 0.86
CA THR A 7 2.40 12.60 0.74
C THR A 7 2.82 12.01 2.07
N GLY A 8 3.35 10.79 2.02
CA GLY A 8 3.71 10.05 3.22
C GLY A 8 4.51 8.81 2.87
N TYR A 9 5.39 8.43 3.79
CA TYR A 9 6.22 7.24 3.71
C TYR A 9 6.04 6.44 5.00
N GLY A 10 5.86 5.13 4.90
CA GLY A 10 5.75 4.26 6.05
C GLY A 10 6.29 2.87 5.75
N THR A 11 6.84 2.22 6.77
CA THR A 11 7.28 0.83 6.71
C THR A 11 6.63 0.05 7.84
N ALA A 12 6.30 -1.20 7.57
CA ALA A 12 5.79 -2.14 8.55
C ALA A 12 6.42 -3.50 8.29
N ALA A 13 6.67 -4.25 9.37
CA ALA A 13 7.12 -5.63 9.29
C ALA A 13 6.30 -6.47 10.26
N ALA A 14 6.03 -7.71 9.85
CA ALA A 14 5.34 -8.71 10.64
C ALA A 14 6.10 -10.02 10.55
N GLU A 15 6.19 -10.73 11.67
CA GLU A 15 6.86 -12.01 11.78
C GLU A 15 5.96 -12.99 12.53
N SER A 16 5.96 -14.22 12.05
CA SER A 16 5.27 -15.38 12.63
C SER A 16 6.21 -16.57 12.52
N GLU A 17 5.91 -17.66 13.22
CA GLU A 17 6.73 -18.87 13.22
C GLU A 17 6.97 -19.45 11.81
N ALA A 18 6.05 -19.20 10.87
CA ALA A 18 6.12 -19.70 9.50
C ALA A 18 6.51 -18.66 8.44
N LEU A 19 6.46 -17.35 8.75
CA LEU A 19 6.60 -16.29 7.75
C LEU A 19 7.09 -14.98 8.35
N LYS A 20 8.01 -14.33 7.63
CA LYS A 20 8.39 -12.93 7.82
C LYS A 20 8.02 -12.10 6.60
N ALA A 21 7.34 -10.99 6.81
CA ALA A 21 6.93 -10.06 5.77
C ALA A 21 7.30 -8.64 6.15
N ALA A 22 7.71 -7.84 5.17
CA ALA A 22 7.90 -6.41 5.32
C ALA A 22 7.22 -5.71 4.14
N VAL A 23 6.63 -4.56 4.42
CA VAL A 23 5.96 -3.73 3.43
C VAL A 23 6.40 -2.29 3.63
N THR A 24 6.75 -1.64 2.52
CA THR A 24 6.98 -0.20 2.43
C THR A 24 5.84 0.42 1.64
N VAL A 25 5.24 1.48 2.20
CA VAL A 25 4.16 2.24 1.57
C VAL A 25 4.65 3.65 1.31
N ARG A 26 4.52 4.10 0.06
CA ARG A 26 4.75 5.49 -0.33
C ARG A 26 3.45 6.06 -0.88
N SER A 27 3.11 7.28 -0.49
CA SER A 27 1.97 8.00 -1.03
C SER A 27 2.41 9.33 -1.62
N LEU A 28 1.81 9.69 -2.75
CA LEU A 28 2.00 10.95 -3.44
C LEU A 28 0.66 11.63 -3.65
N ASN A 29 0.66 12.96 -3.64
CA ASN A 29 -0.53 13.73 -3.96
C ASN A 29 -0.88 13.55 -5.45
N HIS A 30 -1.96 12.82 -5.69
CA HIS A 30 -2.52 12.59 -7.02
C HIS A 30 -4.03 12.89 -6.98
N ARG A 31 -4.61 13.24 -8.12
CA ARG A 31 -6.04 13.62 -8.20
C ARG A 31 -6.96 12.44 -7.94
N TYR A 32 -6.60 11.27 -8.46
CA TYR A 32 -7.34 10.03 -8.31
C TYR A 32 -6.56 9.04 -7.46
N LEU A 33 -7.25 8.05 -6.90
CA LEU A 33 -6.60 6.93 -6.26
C LEU A 33 -5.95 6.04 -7.34
N ASP A 34 -4.64 5.91 -7.27
CA ASP A 34 -3.85 4.97 -8.07
C ASP A 34 -3.06 4.09 -7.11
N VAL A 35 -3.19 2.77 -7.22
CA VAL A 35 -2.55 1.81 -6.30
C VAL A 35 -1.65 0.88 -7.10
N SER A 36 -0.35 0.96 -6.84
CA SER A 36 0.67 0.10 -7.44
C SER A 36 1.24 -0.81 -6.37
N VAL A 37 1.22 -2.12 -6.61
CA VAL A 37 1.67 -3.14 -5.65
C VAL A 37 2.76 -3.96 -6.33
N HIS A 38 3.96 -3.95 -5.77
CA HIS A 38 5.08 -4.75 -6.24
C HIS A 38 5.22 -5.98 -5.37
N LEU A 39 4.98 -7.16 -5.95
CA LEU A 39 5.08 -8.44 -5.26
C LEU A 39 5.99 -9.40 -6.02
N PRO A 40 6.71 -10.29 -5.32
CA PRO A 40 7.35 -11.44 -5.94
C PRO A 40 6.31 -12.26 -6.71
N ARG A 41 6.73 -12.91 -7.82
CA ARG A 41 5.84 -13.73 -8.67
C ARG A 41 4.96 -14.71 -7.91
N ARG A 42 5.50 -15.33 -6.85
CA ARG A 42 4.78 -16.32 -6.02
C ARG A 42 3.60 -15.72 -5.23
N LEU A 43 3.57 -14.40 -5.04
CA LEU A 43 2.57 -13.68 -4.25
C LEU A 43 1.65 -12.81 -5.11
N GLN A 44 1.78 -12.82 -6.45
CA GLN A 44 0.97 -11.98 -7.34
C GLN A 44 -0.54 -12.20 -7.18
N ALA A 45 -0.97 -13.40 -6.78
CA ALA A 45 -2.38 -13.66 -6.50
C ALA A 45 -2.98 -12.75 -5.40
N LEU A 46 -2.14 -12.23 -4.48
CA LEU A 46 -2.56 -11.34 -3.40
C LEU A 46 -2.71 -9.88 -3.84
N GLU A 47 -2.29 -9.53 -5.07
CA GLU A 47 -2.29 -8.14 -5.55
C GLU A 47 -3.69 -7.52 -5.49
N THR A 48 -4.71 -8.25 -5.94
CA THR A 48 -6.10 -7.79 -5.96
C THR A 48 -6.63 -7.55 -4.54
N ASP A 49 -6.33 -8.45 -3.61
CA ASP A 49 -6.74 -8.31 -2.21
C ASP A 49 -6.06 -7.12 -1.53
N ILE A 50 -4.77 -6.92 -1.77
CA ILE A 50 -4.03 -5.76 -1.24
C ILE A 50 -4.62 -4.46 -1.80
N LYS A 51 -4.88 -4.39 -3.10
CA LYS A 51 -5.51 -3.21 -3.73
C LYS A 51 -6.87 -2.90 -3.10
N ARG A 52 -7.71 -3.91 -2.86
CA ARG A 52 -9.01 -3.74 -2.21
C ARG A 52 -8.87 -3.13 -0.81
N VAL A 53 -7.98 -3.66 0.03
CA VAL A 53 -7.73 -3.13 1.38
C VAL A 53 -7.26 -1.67 1.34
N VAL A 54 -6.41 -1.31 0.39
CA VAL A 54 -5.94 0.09 0.22
C VAL A 54 -7.10 1.01 -0.17
N GLN A 55 -7.95 0.58 -1.12
CA GLN A 55 -9.12 1.33 -1.58
C GLN A 55 -10.16 1.58 -0.48
N GLU A 56 -10.30 0.66 0.46
CA GLU A 56 -11.18 0.82 1.63
C GLU A 56 -10.66 1.89 2.62
N ARG A 57 -9.36 2.22 2.59
CA ARG A 57 -8.70 3.12 3.55
C ARG A 57 -8.30 4.47 2.98
N ILE A 58 -8.03 4.55 1.69
CA ILE A 58 -7.49 5.73 1.00
C ILE A 58 -8.41 6.08 -0.16
N SER A 59 -8.92 7.31 -0.20
CA SER A 59 -9.85 7.76 -1.24
C SER A 59 -9.18 8.52 -2.40
N ARG A 60 -7.93 8.96 -2.22
CA ARG A 60 -7.19 9.79 -3.17
C ARG A 60 -5.69 9.65 -2.96
N GLY A 61 -4.93 9.75 -4.06
CA GLY A 61 -3.47 9.76 -4.05
C GLY A 61 -2.90 8.60 -4.84
N ARG A 62 -1.60 8.65 -5.13
CA ARG A 62 -0.89 7.52 -5.73
C ARG A 62 -0.17 6.79 -4.62
N VAL A 63 -0.48 5.52 -4.43
CA VAL A 63 0.04 4.67 -3.35
C VAL A 63 0.87 3.56 -3.97
N GLU A 64 2.16 3.51 -3.64
CA GLU A 64 3.07 2.45 -4.03
C GLU A 64 3.35 1.56 -2.82
N LEU A 65 3.15 0.26 -2.97
CA LEU A 65 3.47 -0.77 -1.99
C LEU A 65 4.59 -1.67 -2.56
N ALA A 66 5.63 -1.91 -1.76
CA ALA A 66 6.77 -2.76 -2.12
C ALA A 66 7.28 -3.57 -0.92
#